data_AF-A0A2G1ZX92-F1
#
_entry.id   AF-A0A2G1ZX92-F1
#
_cell.length_a   1.000
_cell.length_b   1.000
_cell.length_c   1.000
_cell.angle_alpha   90.00
_cell.angle_beta   90.00
_cell.angle_gamma   90.00
#
_symmetry.space_group_name_H-M   'P 1'
#
loop_
_entity.id
_entity.type
_entity.pdbx_description
1 polymer ?
#
loop_
_entity_poly.entity_id
_entity_poly.type
_entity_poly.pdbx_seq_one_letter_code
_entity_poly.pdbx_strand_id
1 'polypeptide(L)'
;MIAPMDIEKLAKKLKRHGLQDRSSQREMITSVYDSLNSKKILCVEAPTGTGKTLSYCLAALAALKPKQHIIISTATIALQEQLISKDLPLLEKLSDIDFKYALAKGRRRYVCHARLFEQDGQQDFLDNDPKIEELQQLLESNKWYGDRDTLKSFVPDKTWQHISTDATGCSGKRCSFYEECAF
;
A
#
# COMPACT_ATOMS: atom_id res chain seq x y z
N MET A 1 6.32 -25.53 1.89
CA MET A 1 5.35 -25.59 3.01
C MET A 1 5.71 -24.46 3.95
N ILE A 2 4.76 -23.58 4.28
CA ILE A 2 4.97 -22.55 5.31
C ILE A 2 5.11 -23.29 6.64
N ALA A 3 6.21 -23.09 7.35
CA ALA A 3 6.41 -23.70 8.66
C ALA A 3 5.28 -23.25 9.60
N PRO A 4 4.71 -24.15 10.43
CA PRO A 4 3.72 -23.74 11.41
C PRO A 4 4.33 -22.64 12.28
N MET A 5 3.67 -21.48 12.28
CA MET A 5 4.15 -20.30 12.96
C MET A 5 4.19 -20.55 14.46
N ASP A 6 5.38 -20.54 15.05
CA ASP A 6 5.54 -20.61 16.49
C ASP A 6 5.16 -19.25 17.10
N ILE A 7 3.90 -19.14 17.50
CA ILE A 7 3.32 -17.94 18.14
C ILE A 7 4.14 -17.54 19.37
N GLU A 8 4.68 -18.49 20.13
CA GLU A 8 5.51 -18.18 21.31
C GLU A 8 6.86 -17.59 20.93
N LYS A 9 7.52 -18.13 19.90
CA LYS A 9 8.77 -17.59 19.35
C LYS A 9 8.55 -16.17 18.85
N LEU A 10 7.45 -15.93 18.13
CA LEU A 10 7.11 -14.60 17.65
C LEU A 10 6.79 -13.64 18.80
N ALA A 11 6.00 -14.05 19.80
CA ALA A 11 5.72 -13.23 20.97
C ALA A 11 7.01 -12.83 21.72
N LYS A 12 7.97 -13.75 21.85
CA LYS A 12 9.30 -13.46 22.43
C LYS A 12 10.10 -12.47 21.58
N LYS A 13 10.03 -12.54 20.25
CA LYS A 13 10.67 -11.57 19.35
C LYS A 13 10.03 -10.19 19.47
N LEU A 14 8.70 -10.13 19.43
CA LEU A 14 7.92 -8.89 19.57
C LEU A 14 8.26 -8.17 20.88
N LYS A 15 8.35 -8.90 22.00
CA LYS A 15 8.73 -8.35 23.30
C LYS A 15 10.11 -7.69 23.32
N ARG A 16 11.09 -8.24 22.59
CA ARG A 16 12.43 -7.65 22.45
C ARG A 16 12.41 -6.33 21.65
N HIS A 17 11.42 -6.15 20.79
CA HIS A 17 11.19 -4.92 20.02
C HIS A 17 10.26 -3.93 20.74
N GLY A 18 10.04 -4.09 22.05
CA GLY A 18 9.22 -3.18 22.86
C GLY A 18 7.71 -3.36 22.67
N LEU A 19 7.26 -4.39 21.97
CA LEU A 19 5.84 -4.69 21.77
C LEU A 19 5.33 -5.55 22.92
N GLN A 20 4.15 -5.20 23.43
CA GLN A 20 3.51 -5.96 24.51
C GLN A 20 2.51 -6.96 23.94
N ASP A 21 2.69 -8.21 24.33
CA ASP A 21 1.74 -9.29 24.13
C ASP A 21 0.53 -9.12 25.06
N ARG A 22 -0.67 -9.24 24.51
CA ARG A 22 -1.94 -9.06 25.23
C ARG A 22 -2.92 -10.16 24.87
N SER A 23 -3.76 -10.56 25.82
CA SER A 23 -4.79 -11.59 25.60
C SER A 23 -5.71 -11.26 24.43
N SER A 24 -6.15 -10.00 24.30
CA SER A 24 -7.00 -9.54 23.21
C SER A 24 -6.34 -9.66 21.82
N GLN A 25 -5.02 -9.52 21.73
CA GLN A 25 -4.30 -9.74 20.48
C GLN A 25 -4.33 -11.22 20.09
N ARG A 26 -4.12 -12.12 21.05
CA ARG A 26 -4.17 -13.57 20.83
C ARG A 26 -5.56 -14.03 20.41
N GLU A 27 -6.60 -13.53 21.08
CA GLU A 27 -7.99 -13.80 20.73
C GLU A 27 -8.32 -13.34 19.31
N MET A 28 -7.89 -12.13 18.93
CA MET A 28 -8.06 -11.62 17.57
C MET A 28 -7.30 -12.48 16.55
N ILE A 29 -6.07 -12.91 16.85
CA ILE A 29 -5.28 -13.76 15.96
C ILE A 29 -6.00 -15.07 15.69
N THR A 30 -6.44 -15.78 16.74
CA THR A 30 -7.16 -17.04 16.62
C THR A 30 -8.46 -16.86 15.85
N SER A 31 -9.26 -15.85 16.20
CA SER A 31 -10.55 -15.60 15.55
C SER A 31 -10.39 -15.33 14.05
N VAL A 32 -9.43 -14.48 13.66
CA VAL A 32 -9.16 -14.17 12.25
C VAL A 32 -8.64 -15.40 11.51
N TYR A 33 -7.71 -16.16 12.10
CA TYR A 33 -7.16 -17.38 11.50
C TYR A 33 -8.25 -18.42 11.24
N ASP A 34 -9.10 -18.68 12.22
CA ASP A 34 -10.20 -19.64 12.11
C ASP A 34 -11.24 -19.18 11.08
N SER A 35 -11.57 -17.88 11.06
CA SER A 35 -12.51 -17.30 10.09
C SER A 35 -12.01 -17.45 8.65
N LEU A 36 -10.72 -17.18 8.41
CA LEU A 36 -10.10 -17.33 7.09
C LEU A 36 -10.09 -18.78 6.62
N ASN A 37 -9.71 -19.71 7.50
CA ASN A 37 -9.66 -21.14 7.17
C ASN A 37 -11.05 -21.76 6.97
N SER A 38 -12.04 -21.31 7.75
CA SER A 38 -13.44 -21.76 7.65
C SER A 38 -14.25 -21.00 6.60
N LYS A 39 -13.66 -19.99 5.94
CA LYS A 39 -14.30 -19.12 4.94
C LYS A 39 -15.57 -18.43 5.46
N LYS A 40 -15.55 -18.01 6.73
CA LYS A 40 -16.64 -17.27 7.37
C LYS A 40 -16.33 -15.78 7.44
N ILE A 41 -17.38 -14.98 7.64
CA ILE A 41 -17.27 -13.56 7.94
C ILE A 41 -17.11 -13.40 9.46
N LEU A 42 -16.13 -12.61 9.87
CA LEU A 42 -15.87 -12.24 11.26
C LEU A 42 -15.94 -10.72 11.40
N CYS A 43 -16.66 -10.25 12.42
CA CYS A 43 -16.64 -8.87 12.86
C CYS A 43 -15.90 -8.79 14.19
N VAL A 44 -14.87 -7.94 14.28
CA VAL A 44 -14.11 -7.70 15.52
C VAL A 44 -14.13 -6.23 15.83
N GLU A 45 -14.64 -5.88 17.01
CA GLU A 45 -14.43 -4.57 17.59
C GLU A 45 -13.18 -4.59 18.47
N ALA A 46 -12.33 -3.57 18.33
CA ALA A 46 -11.20 -3.42 19.23
C ALA A 46 -10.92 -1.91 19.48
N PRO A 47 -10.48 -1.50 20.69
CA PRO A 47 -10.07 -0.11 20.99
C PRO A 47 -8.73 0.30 20.36
N THR A 48 -8.52 1.56 20.00
CA THR A 48 -7.25 2.05 19.42
C THR A 48 -6.03 1.70 20.29
N GLY A 49 -4.84 1.57 19.68
CA GLY A 49 -3.60 1.26 20.42
C GLY A 49 -3.43 -0.21 20.86
N THR A 50 -4.40 -1.08 20.60
CA THR A 50 -4.35 -2.51 20.98
C THR A 50 -3.45 -3.38 20.10
N GLY A 51 -2.91 -2.86 19.00
CA GLY A 51 -2.05 -3.62 18.08
C GLY A 51 -2.80 -4.48 17.06
N LYS A 52 -4.05 -4.11 16.72
CA LYS A 52 -4.92 -4.84 15.76
C LYS A 52 -4.22 -5.16 14.45
N THR A 53 -3.49 -4.18 13.90
CA THR A 53 -2.82 -4.29 12.60
C THR A 53 -1.90 -5.48 12.57
N LEU A 54 -1.07 -5.61 13.61
CA LEU A 54 -0.18 -6.74 13.75
C LEU A 54 -0.96 -8.05 13.90
N SER A 55 -2.00 -8.07 14.74
CA SER A 55 -2.82 -9.27 14.98
C SER A 55 -3.49 -9.81 13.72
N TYR A 56 -4.21 -8.98 12.95
CA TYR A 56 -4.89 -9.46 11.74
C TYR A 56 -3.91 -9.79 10.63
N CYS A 57 -2.81 -9.05 10.46
CA CYS A 57 -1.81 -9.34 9.44
C CYS A 57 -1.15 -10.68 9.72
N LEU A 58 -0.80 -10.92 10.99
CA LEU A 58 -0.17 -12.16 11.40
C LEU A 58 -1.07 -13.37 11.19
N ALA A 59 -2.34 -13.26 11.62
CA ALA A 59 -3.33 -14.31 11.42
C ALA A 59 -3.55 -14.59 9.93
N ALA A 60 -3.63 -13.53 9.11
CA ALA A 60 -3.80 -13.68 7.67
C ALA A 60 -2.60 -14.36 7.01
N LEU A 61 -1.37 -13.94 7.33
CA LEU A 61 -0.14 -14.58 6.84
C LEU A 61 -0.04 -16.05 7.26
N ALA A 62 -0.41 -16.38 8.49
CA ALA A 62 -0.44 -17.76 8.98
C ALA A 62 -1.50 -18.63 8.27
N ALA A 63 -2.61 -18.04 7.84
CA ALA A 63 -3.66 -18.71 7.09
C ALA A 63 -3.38 -18.78 5.57
N LEU A 64 -2.36 -18.08 5.07
CA LEU A 64 -2.06 -17.96 3.64
C LEU A 64 -1.66 -19.31 3.05
N LYS A 65 -2.30 -19.72 1.96
CA LYS A 65 -1.93 -20.94 1.22
C LYS A 65 -1.24 -20.58 -0.10
N PRO A 66 -0.47 -21.49 -0.71
CA PRO A 66 0.13 -21.25 -2.02
C PRO A 66 -0.91 -20.80 -3.04
N LYS A 67 -0.57 -19.80 -3.87
CA LYS A 67 -1.45 -19.21 -4.90
C LYS A 67 -2.68 -18.46 -4.36
N GLN A 68 -2.69 -18.10 -3.08
CA GLN A 68 -3.71 -17.20 -2.53
C GLN A 68 -3.13 -15.80 -2.32
N HIS A 69 -4.03 -14.82 -2.27
CA HIS A 69 -3.70 -13.43 -1.96
C HIS A 69 -4.56 -12.96 -0.79
N ILE A 70 -3.97 -12.13 0.08
CA ILE A 70 -4.69 -11.42 1.13
C ILE A 70 -4.84 -9.98 0.68
N ILE A 71 -6.06 -9.46 0.77
CA ILE A 71 -6.35 -8.05 0.54
C ILE A 71 -6.68 -7.42 1.89
N ILE A 72 -5.89 -6.42 2.28
CA ILE A 72 -6.16 -5.59 3.45
C ILE A 72 -6.68 -4.24 2.95
N SER A 73 -7.94 -3.95 3.26
CA SER A 73 -8.56 -2.66 2.94
C SER A 73 -8.61 -1.78 4.19
N THR A 74 -8.22 -0.52 4.05
CA THR A 74 -8.29 0.48 5.13
C THR A 74 -9.02 1.73 4.64
N ALA A 75 -9.44 2.58 5.57
CA ALA A 75 -10.27 3.74 5.26
C ALA A 75 -9.54 4.85 4.49
N THR A 76 -8.22 5.00 4.67
CA THR A 76 -7.47 6.13 4.10
C THR A 76 -6.10 5.70 3.61
N ILE A 77 -5.53 6.46 2.67
CA ILE A 77 -4.20 6.22 2.11
C ILE A 77 -3.12 6.28 3.19
N ALA A 78 -3.21 7.22 4.12
CA ALA A 78 -2.29 7.32 5.25
C ALA A 78 -2.24 6.02 6.10
N LEU A 79 -3.39 5.36 6.29
CA LEU A 79 -3.42 4.06 6.99
C LEU A 79 -2.79 2.94 6.16
N GLN A 80 -2.95 2.95 4.83
CA GLN A 80 -2.28 1.99 3.95
C GLN A 80 -0.75 2.20 3.93
N GLU A 81 -0.30 3.45 3.95
CA GLU A 81 1.12 3.79 4.01
C GLU A 81 1.75 3.43 5.35
N GLN A 82 1.04 3.62 6.46
CA GLN A 82 1.49 3.13 7.75
C GLN A 82 1.69 1.61 7.73
N LEU A 83 0.75 0.88 7.13
CA LEU A 83 0.83 -0.58 7.00
C LEU A 83 2.09 -1.01 6.24
N ILE A 84 2.40 -0.35 5.12
CA ILE A 84 3.54 -0.73 4.24
C ILE A 84 4.88 -0.20 4.71
N SER A 85 4.94 0.97 5.34
CA SER A 85 6.19 1.59 5.80
C SER A 85 6.64 1.11 7.17
N LYS A 86 5.72 0.56 7.98
CA LYS A 86 5.98 0.20 9.38
C LYS A 86 5.55 -1.20 9.73
N ASP A 87 4.27 -1.51 9.60
CA ASP A 87 3.69 -2.73 10.20
C ASP A 87 4.10 -4.01 9.44
N LEU A 88 4.06 -4.01 8.09
CA LEU A 88 4.49 -5.15 7.27
C LEU A 88 6.02 -5.36 7.27
N PRO A 89 6.87 -4.33 7.16
CA PRO A 89 8.32 -4.50 7.32
C PRO A 89 8.72 -5.06 8.70
N LEU A 90 7.97 -4.69 9.74
CA LEU A 90 8.16 -5.25 11.08
C LEU A 90 7.81 -6.75 11.10
N LEU A 91 6.70 -7.15 10.46
CA LEU A 91 6.30 -8.55 10.37
C LEU A 91 7.29 -9.38 9.54
N GLU A 92 7.78 -8.85 8.43
CA GLU A 92 8.80 -9.49 7.60
C GLU A 92 10.05 -9.82 8.44
N LYS A 93 10.52 -8.86 9.25
CA LYS A 93 11.69 -9.04 10.13
C LYS A 93 11.48 -10.06 11.25
N LEU A 94 10.24 -10.22 11.75
CA LEU A 94 9.99 -10.95 13.00
C LEU A 94 9.33 -12.32 12.81
N SER A 95 8.49 -12.47 11.78
CA SER A 95 7.62 -13.65 11.62
C SER A 95 8.32 -14.89 11.05
N ASP A 96 9.51 -14.75 10.46
CA ASP A 96 10.18 -15.81 9.67
C ASP A 96 9.31 -16.31 8.48
N ILE A 97 8.30 -15.53 8.07
CA ILE A 97 7.44 -15.83 6.92
C ILE A 97 7.97 -15.08 5.71
N ASP A 98 8.22 -15.79 4.61
CA ASP A 98 8.50 -15.18 3.32
C ASP A 98 7.18 -14.78 2.65
N PHE A 99 6.94 -13.48 2.51
CA PHE A 99 5.75 -12.93 1.85
C PHE A 99 6.09 -11.66 1.09
N LYS A 100 5.31 -11.39 0.04
CA LYS A 100 5.38 -10.16 -0.75
C LYS A 100 4.14 -9.33 -0.52
N TYR A 101 4.30 -8.02 -0.53
CA TYR A 101 3.20 -7.08 -0.40
C TYR A 101 3.38 -5.91 -1.36
N ALA A 102 2.26 -5.30 -1.76
CA ALA A 102 2.23 -4.14 -2.64
C ALA A 102 1.08 -3.22 -2.22
N LEU A 103 1.22 -1.94 -2.55
CA LEU A 103 0.21 -0.92 -2.29
C LEU A 103 -0.66 -0.73 -3.53
N ALA A 104 -1.98 -0.84 -3.39
CA ALA A 104 -2.91 -0.54 -4.46
C ALA A 104 -3.64 0.78 -4.15
N LYS A 105 -3.38 1.82 -4.94
CA LYS A 105 -4.07 3.12 -4.83
C LYS A 105 -4.93 3.36 -6.07
N GLY A 106 -5.87 4.29 -5.96
CA GLY A 106 -6.68 4.72 -7.11
C GLY A 106 -5.82 5.45 -8.15
N ARG A 107 -6.16 5.31 -9.44
CA ARG A 107 -5.42 5.90 -10.57
C ARG A 107 -5.13 7.40 -10.43
N ARG A 108 -6.03 8.17 -9.82
CA ARG A 108 -5.84 9.60 -9.53
C ARG A 108 -4.72 9.91 -8.53
N ARG A 109 -4.15 8.90 -7.86
CA ARG A 109 -2.96 9.03 -7.01
C ARG A 109 -1.67 8.86 -7.80
N TYR A 110 -1.75 8.57 -9.10
CA TYR A 110 -0.58 8.47 -9.96
C TYR A 110 -0.61 9.53 -11.04
N VAL A 111 0.58 9.99 -11.43
CA VAL A 111 0.77 10.87 -12.57
C VAL A 111 0.49 10.11 -13.87
N CYS A 112 -0.20 10.76 -14.80
CA CYS A 112 -0.40 10.25 -16.14
C CYS A 112 0.76 10.75 -17.00
N HIS A 113 1.64 9.84 -17.42
CA HIS A 113 2.81 10.18 -18.23
C HIS A 113 2.40 10.88 -19.53
N ALA A 114 1.35 10.39 -20.20
CA ALA A 114 0.78 11.07 -21.35
C ALA A 114 0.41 12.53 -21.05
N ARG A 115 -0.36 12.80 -19.99
CA ARG A 115 -0.74 14.20 -19.66
C ARG A 115 0.44 15.07 -19.20
N LEU A 116 1.49 14.45 -18.67
CA LEU A 116 2.67 15.18 -18.20
C LEU A 116 3.62 15.54 -19.35
N PHE A 117 3.78 14.66 -20.36
CA PHE A 117 4.75 14.82 -21.45
C PHE A 117 4.10 15.15 -22.80
N GLU A 118 2.97 14.52 -23.13
CA GLU A 118 2.16 14.81 -24.31
C GLU A 118 1.10 15.84 -23.94
N GLN A 119 1.42 17.11 -24.12
CA GLN A 119 0.49 18.20 -23.92
C GLN A 119 -0.55 18.23 -25.05
N ASP A 120 -1.61 17.44 -24.90
CA ASP A 120 -2.72 17.38 -25.85
C ASP A 120 -3.54 18.69 -25.77
N GLY A 121 -3.07 19.73 -26.46
CA GLY A 121 -3.81 20.99 -26.71
C GLY A 121 -4.05 21.91 -25.50
N GLN A 122 -3.42 21.67 -24.35
CA GLN A 122 -3.52 22.52 -23.14
C GLN A 122 -2.23 23.31 -22.85
N GLN A 123 -1.56 23.78 -23.92
CA GLN A 123 -0.26 24.48 -23.87
C GLN A 123 -0.24 25.65 -22.87
N ASP A 124 -1.31 26.46 -22.82
CA ASP A 124 -1.28 27.72 -22.06
C ASP A 124 -1.16 27.58 -20.53
N PHE A 125 -1.56 26.45 -19.92
CA PHE A 125 -1.52 26.28 -18.45
C PHE A 125 -0.29 25.54 -17.94
N LEU A 126 0.28 24.64 -18.74
CA LEU A 126 1.37 23.75 -18.30
C LEU A 126 2.76 24.25 -18.71
N ASP A 127 2.87 24.97 -19.83
CA ASP A 127 4.16 25.36 -20.43
C ASP A 127 5.00 26.34 -19.58
N ASN A 128 4.50 26.80 -18.44
CA ASN A 128 5.24 27.69 -17.53
C ASN A 128 5.06 27.35 -16.04
N ASP A 129 4.54 26.18 -15.67
CA ASP A 129 4.47 25.77 -14.26
C ASP A 129 5.80 25.07 -13.87
N PRO A 130 6.66 25.69 -13.03
CA PRO A 130 7.94 25.08 -12.63
C PRO A 130 7.75 23.73 -11.92
N LYS A 131 6.55 23.47 -11.38
CA LYS A 131 6.23 22.19 -10.77
C LYS A 131 6.17 21.07 -11.81
N ILE A 132 5.68 21.35 -13.01
CA ILE A 132 5.60 20.36 -14.09
C ILE A 132 7.00 19.93 -14.51
N GLU A 133 7.88 20.90 -14.71
CA GLU A 133 9.29 20.66 -15.06
C GLU A 133 10.00 19.84 -13.96
N GLU A 134 9.80 20.19 -12.68
CA GLU A 134 10.32 19.42 -11.54
C GLU A 134 9.84 17.96 -11.57
N LEU A 135 8.55 17.73 -11.82
CA LEU A 135 7.97 16.39 -11.86
C LEU A 135 8.48 15.56 -13.05
N GLN A 136 8.64 16.16 -14.22
CA GLN A 136 9.25 15.53 -15.40
C GLN A 136 10.69 15.09 -15.09
N GLN A 137 11.52 15.99 -14.55
CA GLN A 137 12.90 15.68 -14.16
C GLN A 137 12.98 14.57 -13.10
N LEU A 138 12.04 14.53 -12.15
CA LEU A 138 12.00 13.49 -11.13
C LEU A 138 11.68 12.09 -11.70
N LEU A 139 10.78 12.01 -12.68
CA LEU A 139 10.47 10.76 -13.39
C LEU A 139 11.65 10.31 -14.25
N GLU A 140 12.19 11.20 -15.10
CA GLU A 140 13.30 10.89 -16.01
C GLU A 140 14.57 10.47 -15.25
N SER A 141 14.79 11.05 -14.06
CA SER A 141 15.92 10.67 -13.19
C SER A 141 15.66 9.45 -12.29
N ASN A 142 14.51 8.77 -12.43
CA ASN A 142 14.09 7.64 -11.60
C ASN A 142 14.09 7.92 -10.08
N LYS A 143 13.97 9.19 -9.67
CA LYS A 143 13.88 9.61 -8.26
C LYS A 143 12.46 9.56 -7.72
N TRP A 144 11.48 9.43 -8.62
CA TRP A 144 10.07 9.31 -8.33
C TRP A 144 9.41 8.39 -9.36
N TYR A 145 8.42 7.62 -8.94
CA TYR A 145 7.74 6.62 -9.78
C TYR A 145 6.28 6.99 -10.03
N GLY A 146 5.93 8.27 -9.93
CA GLY A 146 4.59 8.77 -10.28
C GLY A 146 3.54 8.72 -9.17
N ASP A 147 3.80 8.11 -8.01
CA ASP A 147 2.88 8.11 -6.86
C ASP A 147 2.87 9.47 -6.14
N ARG A 148 1.72 10.15 -6.15
CA ARG A 148 1.49 11.46 -5.55
C ARG A 148 1.97 11.53 -4.10
N ASP A 149 1.76 10.49 -3.33
CA ASP A 149 1.97 10.51 -1.88
C ASP A 149 3.42 10.28 -1.49
N THR A 150 4.23 9.77 -2.43
CA THR A 150 5.67 9.61 -2.23
C THR A 150 6.44 10.89 -2.59
N LEU A 151 5.79 11.88 -3.20
CA LEU A 151 6.40 13.17 -3.49
C LEU A 151 6.70 13.94 -2.21
N LYS A 152 7.95 14.39 -2.10
CA LYS A 152 8.39 15.27 -1.00
C LYS A 152 7.92 16.71 -1.19
N SER A 153 7.78 17.13 -2.44
CA SER A 153 7.35 18.47 -2.82
C SER A 153 5.83 18.54 -2.87
N PHE A 154 5.24 19.63 -2.37
CA PHE A 154 3.82 19.89 -2.52
C PHE A 154 3.44 20.17 -3.98
N VAL A 155 2.35 19.55 -4.46
CA VAL A 155 1.73 19.82 -5.76
C VAL A 155 0.28 20.26 -5.52
N PRO A 156 -0.12 21.46 -5.98
CA PRO A 156 -1.51 21.92 -5.89
C PRO A 156 -2.48 20.95 -6.56
N ASP A 157 -3.68 20.79 -6.00
CA ASP A 157 -4.70 19.90 -6.57
C ASP A 157 -5.07 20.27 -8.00
N LYS A 158 -5.11 21.56 -8.33
CA LYS A 158 -5.37 22.04 -9.69
C LYS A 158 -4.34 21.49 -10.67
N THR A 159 -3.05 21.71 -10.41
CA THR A 159 -1.95 21.17 -11.21
C THR A 159 -2.05 19.64 -11.31
N TRP A 160 -2.27 18.96 -10.18
CA TRP A 160 -2.39 17.50 -10.15
C TRP A 160 -3.56 16.95 -11.01
N GLN A 161 -4.70 17.64 -11.02
CA GLN A 161 -5.84 17.25 -11.86
C GLN A 161 -5.54 17.34 -13.36
N HIS A 162 -4.66 18.26 -13.78
CA HIS A 162 -4.22 18.35 -15.16
C HIS A 162 -3.25 17.24 -15.55
N ILE A 163 -2.39 16.78 -14.62
CA ILE A 163 -1.37 15.75 -14.90
C ILE A 163 -1.73 14.34 -14.41
N SER A 164 -2.94 14.12 -13.92
CA SER A 164 -3.45 12.79 -13.56
C SER A 164 -4.72 12.49 -14.34
N THR A 165 -5.16 11.23 -14.34
CA THR A 165 -6.40 10.81 -14.99
C THR A 165 -7.11 9.74 -14.17
N ASP A 166 -8.38 9.51 -14.46
CA ASP A 166 -9.12 8.36 -13.93
C ASP A 166 -9.27 7.26 -14.99
N ALA A 167 -10.01 6.20 -14.65
CA ALA A 167 -10.21 5.08 -15.55
C ALA A 167 -10.95 5.48 -16.84
N THR A 168 -11.79 6.52 -16.80
CA THR A 168 -12.57 6.96 -17.96
C THR A 168 -11.74 7.79 -18.93
N GLY A 169 -10.84 8.63 -18.42
CA GLY A 169 -9.91 9.43 -19.21
C GLY A 169 -8.62 8.71 -19.61
N CYS A 170 -8.51 7.40 -19.40
CA CYS A 170 -7.30 6.63 -19.70
C CYS A 170 -7.48 5.81 -20.99
N SER A 171 -6.53 5.95 -21.93
CA SER A 171 -6.52 5.19 -23.19
C SER A 171 -6.12 3.72 -23.04
N GLY A 172 -5.74 3.28 -21.83
CA GLY A 172 -5.34 1.92 -21.51
C GLY A 172 -4.18 1.46 -22.40
N LYS A 173 -4.27 0.23 -22.95
CA LYS A 173 -3.25 -0.37 -23.81
C LYS A 173 -2.95 0.40 -25.11
N ARG A 174 -3.77 1.39 -25.47
CA ARG A 174 -3.53 2.26 -26.64
C ARG A 174 -2.69 3.49 -26.31
N CYS A 175 -2.39 3.72 -25.03
CA CYS A 175 -1.54 4.81 -24.58
C CYS A 175 -0.09 4.58 -25.03
N SER A 176 0.57 5.59 -25.60
CA SER A 176 2.00 5.57 -25.96
C SER A 176 2.89 5.22 -24.78
N PHE A 177 2.53 5.70 -23.58
CA PHE A 177 3.22 5.43 -22.31
C PHE A 177 2.72 4.21 -21.53
N TYR A 178 2.06 3.23 -22.15
CA TYR A 178 1.44 2.12 -21.39
C TYR A 178 2.46 1.29 -20.59
N GLU A 179 3.63 1.00 -21.18
CA GLU A 179 4.67 0.17 -20.54
C GLU A 179 5.41 0.90 -19.40
N GLU A 180 5.48 2.22 -19.45
CA GLU A 180 6.13 3.08 -18.46
C GLU A 180 5.12 3.69 -17.48
N CYS A 181 3.85 3.25 -17.52
CA CYS A 181 2.79 3.83 -16.72
C CYS A 181 3.01 3.58 -15.23
N ALA A 182 2.96 4.65 -14.44
CA ALA A 182 3.06 4.57 -12.97
C ALA A 182 1.92 3.83 -12.27
N PHE A 183 0.77 3.64 -12.95
CA PHE A 183 -0.39 2.90 -12.43
C PHE A 183 -0.46 1.50 -13.02
#